data_AF-A0A1M6Q9K3-F1
#
_entry.id   AF-A0A1M6Q9K3-F1
#
_cell.length_a   1.000
_cell.length_b   1.000
_cell.length_c   1.000
_cell.angle_alpha   90.00
_cell.angle_beta   90.00
_cell.angle_gamma   90.00
#
_symmetry.space_group_name_H-M   'P 1'
#
loop_
_entity.id
_entity.type
_entity.pdbx_description
1 polymer ?
#
loop_
_entity_poly.entity_id
_entity_poly.type
_entity_poly.pdbx_seq_one_letter_code
_entity_poly.pdbx_strand_id
1 'polypeptide(L)'
;MIFRNLLVFFLILILFLSSANPLLSNAEDTKKKVLLVYDRRSFFGFSGDIVTSYRELFGHFNVDVLEEIEEDYKKGQADDFDFIFVIGIEGDFFNSILLEDLKKTKKTVCWIGRGIEKLLEKNKRVSFTYDGESGELVKVFYRKKSFDIGLIDNFTIIDNISSNSKVYSWLSDGKNMYPYIIRENNYWYVSRAISYSVLFYIFADVLYDLFNEYSKIDKSRVFIRIEDVHPFRDTEKLRAIAEYLNSKKVPFMIAMIPAYKSQNSSYITPLSEKPEFIKTIKYMQKLGGSIILHGYAHQAFGGELTGEGFEFWDGINDKPLSLDIENWIYKRIGLGIQECVKNGIYPLAFEAPHYAVSQRGYKVLKKYFSTYCGHIQTSDQGFATTSYPYILYDTELFHKFIPENLGYVDPNNPLTINDIKNNFEKVSIVRGFTAGVFFHPYLDIKYLKEIVEMLKSENIEFYDLKKEDNWVKWNNINIMSKNGEICVDYSENSKDDSIKKGFAKGIKILIIFVLFVNAIFFYILIKSKKKANKDLLGD
;
A
#
# COMPACT_ATOMS: atom_id res chain seq x y z
N MET A 1 -70.04 19.56 -9.48
CA MET A 1 -69.08 20.09 -10.46
C MET A 1 -67.74 20.49 -9.83
N ILE A 2 -67.75 21.10 -8.64
CA ILE A 2 -66.55 21.57 -7.90
C ILE A 2 -65.61 20.42 -7.47
N PHE A 3 -66.15 19.28 -7.02
CA PHE A 3 -65.33 18.15 -6.55
C PHE A 3 -64.52 17.47 -7.66
N ARG A 4 -65.07 17.41 -8.88
CA ARG A 4 -64.38 16.84 -10.05
C ARG A 4 -63.21 17.72 -10.50
N ASN A 5 -63.36 19.04 -10.39
CA ASN A 5 -62.30 19.99 -10.73
C ASN A 5 -61.18 19.98 -9.68
N LEU A 6 -61.49 19.78 -8.40
CA LEU A 6 -60.46 19.61 -7.36
C LEU A 6 -59.64 18.33 -7.56
N LEU A 7 -60.29 17.22 -7.94
CA LEU A 7 -59.64 15.93 -8.10
C LEU A 7 -58.70 15.91 -9.33
N VAL A 8 -59.09 16.59 -10.41
CA VAL A 8 -58.23 16.81 -11.58
C VAL A 8 -57.04 17.71 -11.22
N PHE A 9 -57.26 18.76 -10.43
CA PHE A 9 -56.17 19.62 -9.98
C PHE A 9 -55.18 18.88 -9.07
N PHE A 10 -55.67 18.01 -8.19
CA PHE A 10 -54.85 17.18 -7.30
C PHE A 10 -54.05 16.12 -8.07
N LEU A 11 -54.65 15.51 -9.11
CA LEU A 11 -53.95 14.57 -10.01
C LEU A 11 -52.87 15.26 -10.85
N ILE A 12 -53.13 16.48 -11.35
CA ILE A 12 -52.13 17.28 -12.07
C ILE A 12 -51.00 17.70 -11.13
N LEU A 13 -51.30 18.03 -9.88
CA LEU A 13 -50.29 18.37 -8.87
C LEU A 13 -49.42 17.16 -8.50
N ILE A 14 -50.01 15.97 -8.37
CA ILE A 14 -49.26 14.72 -8.14
C ILE A 14 -48.41 14.35 -9.37
N LEU A 15 -48.93 14.56 -10.58
CA LEU A 15 -48.15 14.40 -11.82
C LEU A 15 -46.96 15.38 -11.87
N PHE A 16 -47.17 16.65 -11.52
CA PHE A 16 -46.10 17.66 -11.43
C PHE A 16 -45.09 17.34 -10.33
N LEU A 17 -45.52 16.84 -9.17
CA LEU A 17 -44.65 16.41 -8.07
C LEU A 17 -43.88 15.12 -8.42
N SER A 18 -44.44 14.23 -9.24
CA SER A 18 -43.76 13.03 -9.73
C SER A 18 -42.73 13.31 -10.84
N SER A 19 -42.91 14.38 -11.62
CA SER A 19 -41.91 14.90 -12.56
C SER A 19 -40.89 15.85 -11.93
N ALA A 20 -41.16 16.32 -10.71
CA ALA A 20 -40.25 17.10 -9.88
C ALA A 20 -39.58 16.21 -8.82
N ASN A 21 -39.10 15.03 -9.23
CA ASN A 21 -37.92 14.53 -8.56
C ASN A 21 -36.83 15.56 -8.85
N PRO A 22 -36.17 16.17 -7.85
CA PRO A 22 -34.85 16.67 -8.14
C PRO A 22 -34.12 15.44 -8.66
N LEU A 23 -33.72 15.49 -9.93
CA LEU A 23 -32.44 14.91 -10.29
C LEU A 23 -31.48 15.55 -9.28
N LEU A 24 -31.30 14.90 -8.13
CA LEU A 24 -29.98 14.63 -7.64
C LEU A 24 -29.29 13.92 -8.81
N SER A 25 -28.88 14.72 -9.80
CA SER A 25 -27.60 14.43 -10.41
C SER A 25 -26.69 14.38 -9.20
N ASN A 26 -26.30 13.18 -8.79
CA ASN A 26 -24.91 13.00 -8.45
C ASN A 26 -24.20 13.69 -9.61
N ALA A 27 -23.73 14.91 -9.39
CA ALA A 27 -22.67 15.41 -10.24
C ALA A 27 -21.64 14.29 -10.10
N GLU A 28 -21.53 13.44 -11.12
CA GLU A 28 -20.33 12.63 -11.27
C GLU A 28 -19.23 13.67 -11.16
N ASP A 29 -18.50 13.62 -10.05
CA ASP A 29 -17.49 14.59 -9.71
C ASP A 29 -16.39 14.39 -10.75
N THR A 30 -16.55 15.06 -11.89
CA THR A 30 -15.79 14.76 -13.11
C THR A 30 -14.33 14.94 -12.77
N LYS A 31 -13.58 13.84 -12.81
CA LYS A 31 -12.15 13.84 -12.51
C LYS A 31 -11.45 14.85 -13.40
N LYS A 32 -10.59 15.68 -12.82
CA LYS A 32 -9.73 16.59 -13.60
C LYS A 32 -8.71 15.75 -14.35
N LYS A 33 -8.44 16.11 -15.60
CA LYS A 33 -7.55 15.34 -16.46
C LYS A 33 -6.11 15.81 -16.30
N VAL A 34 -5.21 14.88 -16.04
CA VAL A 34 -3.78 15.11 -15.88
C VAL A 34 -3.04 14.38 -16.99
N LEU A 35 -2.21 15.10 -17.73
CA LEU A 35 -1.20 14.51 -18.60
C LEU A 35 0.13 14.51 -17.85
N LEU A 36 0.75 13.35 -17.69
CA LEU A 36 2.06 13.17 -17.06
C LEU A 36 3.06 12.73 -18.13
N VAL A 37 3.83 13.69 -18.65
CA VAL A 37 4.87 13.48 -19.65
C VAL A 37 6.22 13.33 -18.96
N TYR A 38 7.07 12.43 -19.45
CA TYR A 38 8.41 12.23 -18.89
C TYR A 38 9.45 11.89 -19.97
N ASP A 39 10.72 12.14 -19.68
CA ASP A 39 11.86 11.77 -20.55
C ASP A 39 12.39 10.36 -20.23
N ARG A 40 12.44 10.01 -18.94
CA ARG A 40 12.88 8.70 -18.43
C ARG A 40 12.13 8.37 -17.14
N ARG A 41 12.19 7.11 -16.71
CA ARG A 41 11.53 6.62 -15.48
C ARG A 41 12.42 6.64 -14.24
N SER A 42 13.73 6.49 -14.38
CA SER A 42 14.68 6.43 -13.26
C SER A 42 15.98 7.17 -13.54
N PHE A 43 16.65 7.62 -12.47
CA PHE A 43 18.01 8.14 -12.55
C PHE A 43 18.99 7.01 -12.88
N PHE A 44 20.06 7.33 -13.63
CA PHE A 44 21.10 6.36 -13.93
C PHE A 44 21.69 5.75 -12.64
N GLY A 45 21.76 4.43 -12.56
CA GLY A 45 22.24 3.70 -11.38
C GLY A 45 21.23 3.52 -10.25
N PHE A 46 20.00 4.05 -10.39
CA PHE A 46 18.92 3.86 -9.42
C PHE A 46 17.81 2.97 -10.01
N SER A 47 17.30 2.05 -9.19
CA SER A 47 16.18 1.17 -9.56
C SER A 47 14.82 1.85 -9.45
N GLY A 48 14.67 2.85 -8.57
CA GLY A 48 13.41 3.51 -8.27
C GLY A 48 12.78 4.22 -9.46
N ASP A 49 11.49 3.98 -9.65
CA ASP A 49 10.71 4.58 -10.73
C ASP A 49 10.02 5.86 -10.24
N ILE A 50 10.55 7.00 -10.68
CA ILE A 50 10.06 8.32 -10.27
C ILE A 50 8.69 8.60 -10.89
N VAL A 51 8.45 8.18 -12.13
CA VAL A 51 7.18 8.45 -12.81
C VAL A 51 6.04 7.71 -12.10
N THR A 52 6.22 6.42 -11.80
CA THR A 52 5.25 5.66 -10.99
C THR A 52 5.03 6.34 -9.63
N SER A 53 6.08 6.83 -8.98
CA SER A 53 5.97 7.51 -7.68
C SER A 53 5.07 8.75 -7.73
N TYR A 54 5.20 9.58 -8.76
CA TYR A 54 4.37 10.78 -8.92
C TYR A 54 2.95 10.47 -9.36
N ARG A 55 2.79 9.49 -10.26
CA ARG A 55 1.47 9.06 -10.72
C ARG A 55 0.62 8.52 -9.57
N GLU A 56 1.19 7.65 -8.73
CA GLU A 56 0.46 7.12 -7.58
C GLU A 56 0.18 8.22 -6.53
N LEU A 57 1.12 9.17 -6.33
CA LEU A 57 0.91 10.33 -5.44
C LEU A 57 -0.35 11.13 -5.78
N PHE A 58 -0.69 11.23 -7.08
CA PHE A 58 -1.87 11.93 -7.56
C PHE A 58 -3.19 11.24 -7.19
N GLY A 59 -3.16 9.95 -6.83
CA GLY A 59 -4.34 9.17 -6.42
C GLY A 59 -5.07 9.69 -5.17
N HIS A 60 -4.49 10.64 -4.46
CA HIS A 60 -5.18 11.32 -3.36
C HIS A 60 -6.20 12.37 -3.83
N PHE A 61 -6.00 12.90 -5.05
CA PHE A 61 -6.83 13.96 -5.62
C PHE A 61 -7.87 13.38 -6.57
N ASN A 62 -8.92 14.14 -6.86
CA ASN A 62 -9.96 13.73 -7.81
C ASN A 62 -9.51 13.93 -9.26
N VAL A 63 -8.48 13.20 -9.66
CA VAL A 63 -7.83 13.31 -10.97
C VAL A 63 -7.80 11.98 -11.71
N ASP A 64 -7.74 12.06 -13.03
CA ASP A 64 -7.48 10.95 -13.93
C ASP A 64 -6.18 11.24 -14.68
N VAL A 65 -5.24 10.29 -14.64
CA VAL A 65 -3.86 10.50 -15.10
C VAL A 65 -3.60 9.68 -16.34
N LEU A 66 -3.31 10.35 -17.45
CA LEU A 66 -2.66 9.73 -18.60
C LEU A 66 -1.15 9.93 -18.48
N GLU A 67 -0.42 8.84 -18.54
CA GLU A 67 1.03 8.82 -18.47
C GLU A 67 1.61 8.47 -19.84
N GLU A 68 2.61 9.23 -20.32
CA GLU A 68 3.28 8.97 -21.59
C GLU A 68 4.74 9.47 -21.61
N ILE A 69 5.56 8.82 -22.42
CA ILE A 69 6.93 9.27 -22.68
C ILE A 69 6.90 10.42 -23.71
N GLU A 70 7.84 11.36 -23.63
CA GLU A 70 7.79 12.59 -24.44
C GLU A 70 7.76 12.35 -25.95
N GLU A 71 8.33 11.25 -26.45
CA GLU A 71 8.34 10.88 -27.86
C GLU A 71 6.94 10.60 -28.41
N ASP A 72 6.03 10.14 -27.56
CA ASP A 72 4.68 9.76 -27.96
C ASP A 72 3.70 10.95 -27.97
N TYR A 73 4.11 12.11 -27.43
CA TYR A 73 3.28 13.31 -27.35
C TYR A 73 2.87 13.83 -28.73
N LYS A 74 1.57 14.13 -28.89
CA LYS A 74 0.99 14.60 -30.16
C LYS A 74 0.56 16.06 -30.10
N LYS A 75 0.61 16.72 -31.26
CA LYS A 75 0.21 18.11 -31.41
C LYS A 75 -1.22 18.35 -30.93
N GLY A 76 -1.40 19.37 -30.08
CA GLY A 76 -2.68 19.79 -29.50
C GLY A 76 -3.13 18.95 -28.30
N GLN A 77 -2.40 17.88 -27.95
CA GLN A 77 -2.82 16.95 -26.92
C GLN A 77 -2.95 17.62 -25.55
N ALA A 78 -2.12 18.62 -25.23
CA ALA A 78 -2.19 19.34 -23.95
C ALA A 78 -3.57 20.01 -23.72
N ASP A 79 -4.29 20.39 -24.77
CA ASP A 79 -5.57 21.10 -24.62
C ASP A 79 -6.71 20.21 -24.12
N ASP A 80 -6.57 18.88 -24.25
CA ASP A 80 -7.52 17.88 -23.77
C ASP A 80 -7.43 17.63 -22.25
N PHE A 81 -6.42 18.20 -21.59
CA PHE A 81 -6.14 18.03 -20.16
C PHE A 81 -6.33 19.34 -19.39
N ASP A 82 -6.47 19.24 -18.07
CA ASP A 82 -6.55 20.39 -17.17
C ASP A 82 -5.16 20.77 -16.62
N PHE A 83 -4.33 19.76 -16.40
CA PHE A 83 -2.97 19.87 -15.90
C PHE A 83 -2.02 19.04 -16.76
N ILE A 84 -0.86 19.61 -17.07
CA ILE A 84 0.23 18.95 -17.78
C ILE A 84 1.45 18.96 -16.87
N PHE A 85 1.83 17.80 -16.36
CA PHE A 85 3.07 17.60 -15.63
C PHE A 85 4.14 17.11 -16.58
N VAL A 86 5.35 17.64 -16.43
CA VAL A 86 6.53 17.20 -17.15
C VAL A 86 7.59 16.82 -16.13
N ILE A 87 8.04 15.57 -16.14
CA ILE A 87 9.13 15.08 -15.27
C ILE A 87 10.40 14.98 -16.11
N GLY A 88 11.37 15.83 -15.83
CA GLY A 88 12.71 15.79 -16.41
C GLY A 88 13.71 15.16 -15.45
N ILE A 89 14.10 13.92 -15.74
CA ILE A 89 15.13 13.18 -14.99
C ILE A 89 16.51 13.38 -15.62
N GLU A 90 16.60 13.26 -16.94
CA GLU A 90 17.82 13.50 -17.73
C GLU A 90 17.84 14.96 -18.23
N GLY A 91 16.69 15.47 -18.68
CA GLY A 91 16.48 16.83 -19.15
C GLY A 91 16.58 17.02 -20.67
N ASP A 92 16.86 15.95 -21.42
CA ASP A 92 17.14 15.99 -22.85
C ASP A 92 15.88 15.95 -23.74
N PHE A 93 14.86 16.75 -23.39
CA PHE A 93 13.62 16.82 -24.17
C PHE A 93 13.87 17.30 -25.61
N PHE A 94 13.46 16.51 -26.60
CA PHE A 94 13.64 16.80 -28.03
C PHE A 94 12.33 16.90 -28.81
N ASN A 95 11.18 16.57 -28.21
CA ASN A 95 9.89 16.76 -28.87
C ASN A 95 9.52 18.26 -28.97
N SER A 96 9.82 18.86 -30.12
CA SER A 96 9.53 20.29 -30.37
C SER A 96 8.04 20.61 -30.34
N ILE A 97 7.17 19.65 -30.67
CA ILE A 97 5.72 19.82 -30.65
C ILE A 97 5.24 20.00 -29.21
N LEU A 98 5.70 19.13 -28.30
CA LEU A 98 5.43 19.25 -26.86
C LEU A 98 5.84 20.63 -26.35
N LEU A 99 7.10 21.03 -26.59
CA LEU A 99 7.62 22.31 -26.10
C LEU A 99 6.85 23.51 -26.65
N GLU A 100 6.43 23.48 -27.91
CA GLU A 100 5.60 24.54 -28.50
C GLU A 100 4.21 24.62 -27.89
N ASP A 101 3.56 23.47 -27.66
CA ASP A 101 2.22 23.43 -27.09
C ASP A 101 2.24 23.87 -25.62
N LEU A 102 3.24 23.44 -24.84
CA LEU A 102 3.43 23.89 -23.44
C LEU A 102 3.61 25.43 -23.36
N LYS A 103 4.28 26.07 -24.32
CA LYS A 103 4.45 27.54 -24.37
C LYS A 103 3.15 28.27 -24.70
N LYS A 104 2.24 27.63 -25.44
CA LYS A 104 0.99 28.24 -25.95
C LYS A 104 -0.22 27.93 -25.09
N THR A 105 -0.25 26.80 -24.40
CA THR A 105 -1.43 26.32 -23.69
C THR A 105 -1.87 27.26 -22.57
N LYS A 106 -3.19 27.33 -22.34
CA LYS A 106 -3.78 28.05 -21.20
C LYS A 106 -4.01 27.15 -19.99
N LYS A 107 -3.77 25.85 -20.14
CA LYS A 107 -3.86 24.85 -19.07
C LYS A 107 -2.71 25.00 -18.09
N THR A 108 -2.83 24.37 -16.92
CA THR A 108 -1.76 24.45 -15.91
C THR A 108 -0.61 23.56 -16.33
N VAL A 109 0.61 24.10 -16.40
CA VAL A 109 1.82 23.34 -16.71
C VAL A 109 2.66 23.25 -15.44
N CYS A 110 3.13 22.07 -15.07
CA CYS A 110 4.03 21.85 -13.94
C CYS A 110 5.27 21.09 -14.39
N TRP A 111 6.39 21.79 -14.51
CA TRP A 111 7.67 21.19 -14.86
C TRP A 111 8.45 20.79 -13.61
N ILE A 112 8.97 19.57 -13.57
CA ILE A 112 9.64 18.99 -12.41
C ILE A 112 11.03 18.52 -12.83
N GLY A 113 12.08 19.15 -12.30
CA GLY A 113 13.47 18.76 -12.52
C GLY A 113 14.10 19.37 -13.78
N ARG A 114 14.95 18.58 -14.43
CA ARG A 114 15.87 19.02 -15.50
C ARG A 114 15.14 19.37 -16.81
N GLY A 115 15.85 20.04 -17.73
CA GLY A 115 15.34 20.39 -19.05
C GLY A 115 14.41 21.60 -19.10
N ILE A 116 14.19 22.28 -17.97
CA ILE A 116 13.31 23.45 -17.87
C ILE A 116 13.71 24.57 -18.83
N GLU A 117 15.01 24.71 -19.12
CA GLU A 117 15.53 25.70 -20.06
C GLU A 117 14.91 25.57 -21.46
N LYS A 118 14.49 24.36 -21.88
CA LYS A 118 13.80 24.13 -23.15
C LYS A 118 12.41 24.79 -23.18
N LEU A 119 11.68 24.73 -22.06
CA LEU A 119 10.39 25.41 -21.88
C LEU A 119 10.57 26.93 -21.75
N LEU A 120 11.64 27.39 -21.12
CA LEU A 120 11.91 28.81 -20.90
C LEU A 120 12.43 29.51 -22.17
N GLU A 121 13.12 28.79 -23.05
CA GLU A 121 13.67 29.36 -24.28
C GLU A 121 12.57 30.03 -25.12
N LYS A 122 12.70 31.35 -25.32
CA LYS A 122 11.76 32.19 -26.08
C LYS A 122 10.31 32.17 -25.55
N ASN A 123 10.09 31.78 -24.29
CA ASN A 123 8.78 31.81 -23.67
C ASN A 123 8.53 33.12 -22.92
N LYS A 124 7.79 34.04 -23.55
CA LYS A 124 7.50 35.37 -22.97
C LYS A 124 6.45 35.38 -21.85
N ARG A 125 5.86 34.23 -21.51
CA ARG A 125 4.80 34.12 -20.47
C ARG A 125 5.37 33.82 -19.09
N VAL A 126 6.68 33.59 -19.01
CA VAL A 126 7.42 33.29 -17.79
C VAL A 126 8.65 34.19 -17.76
N SER A 127 8.94 34.79 -16.61
CA SER A 127 10.09 35.68 -16.40
C SER A 127 11.32 34.95 -15.89
N PHE A 128 11.13 33.88 -15.11
CA PHE A 128 12.24 33.18 -14.48
C PHE A 128 13.10 32.46 -15.53
N THR A 129 14.40 32.46 -15.30
CA THR A 129 15.41 31.93 -16.21
C THR A 129 16.16 30.77 -15.56
N TYR A 130 16.62 29.82 -16.35
CA TYR A 130 17.51 28.76 -15.88
C TYR A 130 18.88 29.35 -15.49
N ASP A 131 19.41 28.94 -14.33
CA ASP A 131 20.67 29.42 -13.75
C ASP A 131 21.65 28.27 -13.39
N GLY A 132 21.47 27.09 -13.99
CA GLY A 132 22.38 25.97 -13.80
C GLY A 132 21.88 24.91 -12.79
N GLU A 133 22.82 24.13 -12.27
CA GLU A 133 22.58 23.07 -11.29
C GLU A 133 23.45 23.29 -10.05
N SER A 134 22.94 22.97 -8.85
CA SER A 134 23.69 23.05 -7.61
C SER A 134 23.45 21.84 -6.70
N GLY A 135 24.55 21.23 -6.23
CA GLY A 135 24.54 20.19 -5.19
C GLY A 135 24.87 20.72 -3.79
N GLU A 136 24.97 22.05 -3.61
CA GLU A 136 25.40 22.67 -2.34
C GLU A 136 24.23 22.97 -1.38
N LEU A 137 23.01 22.58 -1.74
CA LEU A 137 21.81 22.96 -1.00
C LEU A 137 21.62 22.07 0.23
N VAL A 138 21.57 22.69 1.40
CA VAL A 138 21.56 22.00 2.71
C VAL A 138 20.21 22.05 3.40
N LYS A 139 19.37 23.06 3.10
CA LYS A 139 18.09 23.28 3.79
C LYS A 139 16.95 23.59 2.85
N VAL A 140 15.75 23.16 3.23
CA VAL A 140 14.48 23.57 2.63
C VAL A 140 13.62 24.28 3.65
N PHE A 141 13.00 25.39 3.24
CA PHE A 141 12.06 26.19 4.01
C PHE A 141 10.68 26.10 3.40
N TYR A 142 9.73 25.62 4.20
CA TYR A 142 8.33 25.50 3.79
C TYR A 142 7.42 26.04 4.89
N ARG A 143 6.63 27.07 4.53
CA ARG A 143 5.80 27.84 5.47
C ARG A 143 6.65 28.39 6.63
N LYS A 144 6.38 27.94 7.85
CA LYS A 144 7.10 28.35 9.08
C LYS A 144 8.12 27.29 9.56
N LYS A 145 8.35 26.24 8.78
CA LYS A 145 9.25 25.14 9.12
C LYS A 145 10.46 25.13 8.19
N SER A 146 11.55 24.57 8.67
CA SER A 146 12.76 24.31 7.89
C SER A 146 13.26 22.91 8.17
N PHE A 147 13.85 22.25 7.18
CA PHE A 147 14.39 20.90 7.30
C PHE A 147 15.74 20.82 6.60
N ASP A 148 16.62 19.98 7.13
CA ASP A 148 17.84 19.60 6.45
C ASP A 148 17.49 18.65 5.28
N ILE A 149 18.07 18.91 4.12
CA ILE A 149 17.83 18.16 2.88
C ILE A 149 18.62 16.84 2.87
N GLY A 150 19.74 16.79 3.61
CA GLY A 150 20.68 15.67 3.58
C GLY A 150 21.48 15.64 2.28
N LEU A 151 22.07 14.48 1.98
CA LEU A 151 22.82 14.28 0.74
C LEU A 151 21.84 13.95 -0.39
N ILE A 152 21.55 14.94 -1.22
CA ILE A 152 20.76 14.79 -2.44
C ILE A 152 21.60 15.37 -3.59
N ASP A 153 21.55 14.71 -4.75
CA ASP A 153 22.17 15.19 -5.98
C ASP A 153 21.67 16.58 -6.39
N ASN A 154 22.27 17.12 -7.44
CA ASN A 154 22.00 18.45 -7.97
C ASN A 154 20.52 18.83 -8.10
N PHE A 155 20.23 20.06 -7.73
CA PHE A 155 18.98 20.76 -7.96
C PHE A 155 19.10 21.66 -9.18
N THR A 156 18.08 21.71 -10.03
CA THR A 156 18.02 22.63 -11.16
C THR A 156 17.59 24.00 -10.65
N ILE A 157 18.44 25.00 -10.81
CA ILE A 157 18.27 26.34 -10.25
C ILE A 157 17.65 27.26 -11.28
N ILE A 158 16.74 28.11 -10.80
CA ILE A 158 16.17 29.22 -11.57
C ILE A 158 16.45 30.54 -10.86
N ASP A 159 16.53 31.60 -11.64
CA ASP A 159 16.66 32.99 -11.17
C ASP A 159 15.58 33.90 -11.81
N ASN A 160 15.61 35.19 -11.53
CA ASN A 160 14.72 36.23 -12.07
C ASN A 160 13.24 36.06 -11.70
N ILE A 161 12.98 35.98 -10.39
CA ILE A 161 11.64 35.89 -9.80
C ILE A 161 10.93 37.26 -9.92
N SER A 162 9.92 37.37 -10.78
CA SER A 162 9.11 38.59 -10.90
C SER A 162 8.12 38.80 -9.73
N SER A 163 7.48 39.97 -9.70
CA SER A 163 6.37 40.26 -8.79
C SER A 163 5.10 39.42 -9.05
N ASN A 164 4.96 38.80 -10.21
CA ASN A 164 3.84 37.90 -10.54
C ASN A 164 4.09 36.46 -10.07
N SER A 165 5.32 36.16 -9.63
CA SER A 165 5.69 34.85 -9.11
C SER A 165 5.25 34.67 -7.66
N LYS A 166 4.79 33.47 -7.35
CA LYS A 166 4.54 33.00 -5.99
C LYS A 166 5.45 31.81 -5.71
N VAL A 167 6.37 31.97 -4.77
CA VAL A 167 7.23 30.89 -4.29
C VAL A 167 6.55 30.18 -3.12
N TYR A 168 6.40 28.87 -3.21
CA TYR A 168 5.76 28.03 -2.19
C TYR A 168 6.76 27.45 -1.21
N SER A 169 7.99 27.20 -1.66
CA SER A 169 9.07 26.62 -0.86
C SER A 169 10.41 27.11 -1.37
N TRP A 170 11.39 27.24 -0.48
CA TRP A 170 12.73 27.73 -0.79
C TRP A 170 13.80 26.71 -0.38
N LEU A 171 14.85 26.57 -1.18
CA LEU A 171 16.09 25.87 -0.87
C LEU A 171 17.15 26.88 -0.43
N SER A 172 18.14 26.46 0.34
CA SER A 172 19.26 27.29 0.76
C SER A 172 20.58 26.52 0.81
N ASP A 173 21.63 27.19 0.34
CA ASP A 173 23.04 26.80 0.51
C ASP A 173 23.67 27.39 1.80
N GLY A 174 22.86 28.07 2.63
CA GLY A 174 23.30 28.78 3.83
C GLY A 174 23.69 30.25 3.62
N LYS A 175 23.83 30.69 2.37
CA LYS A 175 24.11 32.09 2.00
C LYS A 175 22.97 32.70 1.19
N ASN A 176 22.49 31.97 0.21
CA ASN A 176 21.47 32.36 -0.74
C ASN A 176 20.21 31.48 -0.60
N MET A 177 19.13 31.93 -1.23
CA MET A 177 17.84 31.26 -1.28
C MET A 177 17.42 31.06 -2.72
N TYR A 178 16.99 29.85 -3.06
CA TYR A 178 16.54 29.48 -4.40
C TYR A 178 15.13 28.88 -4.33
N PRO A 179 14.23 29.12 -5.29
CA PRO A 179 12.91 28.50 -5.27
C PRO A 179 13.00 26.97 -5.39
N TYR A 180 12.42 26.23 -4.44
CA TYR A 180 12.15 24.80 -4.61
C TYR A 180 10.92 24.59 -5.48
N ILE A 181 9.81 25.27 -5.13
CA ILE A 181 8.55 25.24 -5.86
C ILE A 181 8.09 26.67 -6.06
N ILE A 182 7.86 27.04 -7.32
CA ILE A 182 7.41 28.37 -7.73
C ILE A 182 6.25 28.23 -8.72
N ARG A 183 5.39 29.26 -8.75
CA ARG A 183 4.38 29.43 -9.78
C ARG A 183 4.43 30.84 -10.32
N GLU A 184 4.39 30.97 -11.64
CA GLU A 184 4.11 32.22 -12.33
C GLU A 184 3.01 32.00 -13.36
N ASN A 185 1.94 32.78 -13.30
CA ASN A 185 0.75 32.58 -14.13
C ASN A 185 0.22 31.14 -13.99
N ASN A 186 0.11 30.41 -15.10
CA ASN A 186 -0.29 29.00 -15.18
C ASN A 186 0.90 28.02 -15.18
N TYR A 187 2.13 28.50 -15.01
CA TYR A 187 3.34 27.68 -15.01
C TYR A 187 3.84 27.47 -13.58
N TRP A 188 4.03 26.21 -13.24
CA TRP A 188 4.65 25.74 -12.02
C TRP A 188 6.00 25.12 -12.35
N TYR A 189 6.94 25.29 -11.44
CA TYR A 189 8.24 24.64 -11.53
C TYR A 189 8.66 24.08 -10.17
N VAL A 190 9.19 22.86 -10.21
CA VAL A 190 9.77 22.14 -9.07
C VAL A 190 11.21 21.82 -9.40
N SER A 191 12.14 22.24 -8.55
CA SER A 191 13.58 22.23 -8.84
C SER A 191 14.21 20.84 -9.06
N ARG A 192 13.57 19.76 -8.57
CA ARG A 192 14.07 18.39 -8.73
C ARG A 192 12.94 17.36 -8.68
N ALA A 193 13.01 16.38 -9.58
CA ALA A 193 12.19 15.16 -9.50
C ALA A 193 12.75 14.23 -8.41
N ILE A 194 11.98 14.02 -7.35
CA ILE A 194 12.36 13.19 -6.19
C ILE A 194 11.13 12.48 -5.62
N SER A 195 11.27 11.22 -5.21
CA SER A 195 10.18 10.40 -4.64
C SER A 195 10.40 10.04 -3.17
N TYR A 196 11.34 10.70 -2.50
CA TYR A 196 11.69 10.47 -1.10
C TYR A 196 12.02 11.80 -0.43
N SER A 197 12.31 11.74 0.87
CA SER A 197 12.61 12.90 1.73
C SER A 197 11.43 13.85 1.97
N VAL A 198 11.66 14.87 2.80
CA VAL A 198 10.70 15.93 3.09
C VAL A 198 10.32 16.75 1.84
N LEU A 199 11.17 16.80 0.82
CA LEU A 199 10.89 17.50 -0.43
C LEU A 199 9.68 16.92 -1.16
N PHE A 200 9.59 15.58 -1.22
CA PHE A 200 8.43 14.89 -1.81
C PHE A 200 7.14 15.19 -1.04
N TYR A 201 7.21 15.27 0.30
CA TYR A 201 6.06 15.64 1.13
C TYR A 201 5.66 17.12 0.98
N ILE A 202 6.62 18.03 0.81
CA ILE A 202 6.34 19.43 0.49
C ILE A 202 5.59 19.52 -0.84
N PHE A 203 6.06 18.81 -1.86
CA PHE A 203 5.36 18.76 -3.16
C PHE A 203 3.95 18.18 -3.01
N ALA A 204 3.79 17.06 -2.30
CA ALA A 204 2.49 16.46 -2.02
C ALA A 204 1.51 17.44 -1.34
N ASP A 205 1.97 18.25 -0.39
CA ASP A 205 1.12 19.28 0.23
C ASP A 205 0.80 20.42 -0.73
N VAL A 206 1.75 20.84 -1.59
CA VAL A 206 1.52 21.91 -2.58
C VAL A 206 0.54 21.46 -3.68
N LEU A 207 0.37 20.16 -3.92
CA LEU A 207 -0.62 19.66 -4.88
C LEU A 207 -2.06 20.08 -4.56
N TYR A 208 -2.42 20.31 -3.29
CA TYR A 208 -3.71 20.90 -2.93
C TYR A 208 -3.91 22.30 -3.55
N ASP A 209 -2.85 23.12 -3.60
CA ASP A 209 -2.86 24.45 -4.21
C ASP A 209 -2.80 24.37 -5.74
N LEU A 210 -2.08 23.40 -6.28
CA LEU A 210 -1.97 23.18 -7.72
C LEU A 210 -3.30 22.69 -8.31
N PHE A 211 -3.90 21.65 -7.72
CA PHE A 211 -5.18 21.10 -8.17
C PHE A 211 -6.39 21.90 -7.67
N ASN A 212 -6.21 22.85 -6.75
CA ASN A 212 -7.30 23.63 -6.13
C ASN A 212 -8.34 22.70 -5.43
N GLU A 213 -7.88 21.79 -4.59
CA GLU A 213 -8.71 20.78 -3.89
C GLU A 213 -8.74 20.96 -2.36
N TYR A 214 -9.05 22.17 -1.89
CA TYR A 214 -9.05 22.46 -0.45
C TYR A 214 -10.23 21.89 0.34
N SER A 215 -11.38 21.67 -0.32
CA SER A 215 -12.62 21.24 0.34
C SER A 215 -12.63 19.77 0.76
N LYS A 216 -11.64 18.98 0.30
CA LYS A 216 -11.50 17.55 0.54
C LYS A 216 -10.29 17.19 1.40
N ILE A 217 -9.70 18.18 2.10
CA ILE A 217 -8.62 17.89 3.04
C ILE A 217 -9.19 17.01 4.16
N ASP A 218 -8.78 15.75 4.17
CA ASP A 218 -9.15 14.79 5.20
C ASP A 218 -8.60 15.21 6.57
N LYS A 219 -9.16 14.62 7.63
CA LYS A 219 -8.56 14.75 8.96
C LYS A 219 -7.25 13.99 9.00
N SER A 220 -6.24 14.57 9.63
CA SER A 220 -5.00 13.86 9.91
C SER A 220 -5.25 12.66 10.83
N ARG A 221 -4.63 11.53 10.53
CA ARG A 221 -4.80 10.28 11.28
C ARG A 221 -3.47 9.53 11.43
N VAL A 222 -3.33 8.78 12.52
CA VAL A 222 -2.17 7.93 12.78
C VAL A 222 -2.58 6.49 13.05
N PHE A 223 -1.74 5.50 12.73
CA PHE A 223 -1.97 4.11 13.14
C PHE A 223 -0.73 3.43 13.68
N ILE A 224 -0.97 2.34 14.41
CA ILE A 224 0.04 1.41 14.88
C ILE A 224 -0.26 0.05 14.28
N ARG A 225 0.76 -0.58 13.68
CA ARG A 225 0.70 -1.95 13.19
C ARG A 225 1.62 -2.85 14.01
N ILE A 226 1.12 -4.01 14.43
CA ILE A 226 1.94 -5.05 15.06
C ILE A 226 2.39 -5.99 13.96
N GLU A 227 3.70 -5.99 13.70
CA GLU A 227 4.34 -6.62 12.54
C GLU A 227 4.68 -8.10 12.77
N ASP A 228 4.81 -8.87 11.70
CA ASP A 228 5.27 -10.28 11.73
C ASP A 228 4.57 -11.17 12.76
N VAL A 229 3.25 -11.11 12.85
CA VAL A 229 2.48 -11.93 13.78
C VAL A 229 2.20 -13.29 13.15
N HIS A 230 2.87 -14.32 13.65
CA HIS A 230 2.80 -15.70 13.13
C HIS A 230 2.61 -16.74 14.25
N PRO A 231 2.26 -18.01 13.95
CA PRO A 231 1.85 -19.02 14.94
C PRO A 231 2.86 -19.42 16.03
N PHE A 232 4.10 -18.92 15.96
CA PHE A 232 5.16 -19.18 16.94
C PHE A 232 5.54 -17.92 17.74
N ARG A 233 4.82 -16.81 17.56
CA ARG A 233 4.97 -15.64 18.43
C ARG A 233 4.44 -15.93 19.83
N ASP A 234 5.09 -15.32 20.81
CA ASP A 234 4.74 -15.42 22.24
C ASP A 234 3.33 -14.86 22.48
N THR A 235 2.43 -15.72 22.94
CA THR A 235 1.02 -15.41 23.17
C THR A 235 0.80 -14.44 24.32
N GLU A 236 1.63 -14.48 25.36
CA GLU A 236 1.53 -13.59 26.52
C GLU A 236 2.00 -12.17 26.14
N LYS A 237 3.09 -12.05 25.37
CA LYS A 237 3.51 -10.75 24.82
C LYS A 237 2.44 -10.13 23.93
N LEU A 238 1.84 -10.92 23.04
CA LEU A 238 0.78 -10.45 22.15
C LEU A 238 -0.46 -9.97 22.93
N ARG A 239 -0.85 -10.69 23.99
CA ARG A 239 -1.94 -10.27 24.90
C ARG A 239 -1.60 -8.95 25.59
N ALA A 240 -0.41 -8.84 26.18
CA ALA A 240 0.02 -7.64 26.88
C ALA A 240 0.03 -6.39 25.96
N ILE A 241 0.46 -6.55 24.71
CA ILE A 241 0.40 -5.49 23.69
C ILE A 241 -1.03 -5.04 23.44
N ALA A 242 -1.95 -5.98 23.17
CA ALA A 242 -3.34 -5.66 22.86
C ALA A 242 -4.07 -5.04 24.07
N GLU A 243 -3.82 -5.54 25.28
CA GLU A 243 -4.39 -4.98 26.51
C GLU A 243 -3.90 -3.56 26.77
N TYR A 244 -2.61 -3.29 26.57
CA TYR A 244 -2.07 -1.96 26.68
C TYR A 244 -2.72 -1.00 25.67
N LEU A 245 -2.73 -1.34 24.38
CA LEU A 245 -3.31 -0.50 23.34
C LEU A 245 -4.81 -0.23 23.59
N ASN A 246 -5.56 -1.25 23.97
CA ASN A 246 -6.97 -1.11 24.34
C ASN A 246 -7.17 -0.21 25.58
N SER A 247 -6.32 -0.34 26.62
CA SER A 247 -6.38 0.53 27.80
C SER A 247 -6.16 2.01 27.45
N LYS A 248 -5.41 2.27 26.38
CA LYS A 248 -5.17 3.61 25.82
C LYS A 248 -6.21 4.03 24.78
N LYS A 249 -7.19 3.17 24.48
CA LYS A 249 -8.23 3.32 23.45
C LYS A 249 -7.63 3.53 22.05
N VAL A 250 -6.52 2.83 21.77
CA VAL A 250 -5.82 2.89 20.49
C VAL A 250 -6.23 1.67 19.65
N PRO A 251 -7.00 1.83 18.56
CA PRO A 251 -7.16 0.78 17.57
C PRO A 251 -5.83 0.50 16.88
N PHE A 252 -5.62 -0.73 16.43
CA PHE A 252 -4.35 -1.14 15.84
C PHE A 252 -4.54 -2.21 14.78
N MET A 253 -3.54 -2.34 13.91
CA MET A 253 -3.49 -3.35 12.86
C MET A 253 -2.57 -4.50 13.27
N ILE A 254 -2.83 -5.70 12.77
CA ILE A 254 -2.02 -6.91 13.02
C ILE A 254 -1.65 -7.48 11.65
N ALA A 255 -0.36 -7.42 11.30
CA ALA A 255 0.17 -8.05 10.09
C ALA A 255 0.31 -9.56 10.35
N MET A 256 -0.68 -10.31 9.87
CA MET A 256 -0.85 -11.73 10.15
C MET A 256 -0.20 -12.58 9.07
N ILE A 257 0.72 -13.45 9.49
CA ILE A 257 1.26 -14.53 8.67
C ILE A 257 0.59 -15.84 9.12
N PRO A 258 -0.38 -16.37 8.36
CA PRO A 258 -1.23 -17.49 8.79
C PRO A 258 -0.53 -18.85 8.79
N ALA A 259 0.69 -18.95 8.30
CA ALA A 259 1.46 -20.17 8.33
C ALA A 259 2.95 -19.90 8.60
N TYR A 260 3.58 -20.80 9.35
CA TYR A 260 5.00 -20.69 9.70
C TYR A 260 5.82 -21.77 9.02
N LYS A 261 6.95 -21.37 8.43
CA LYS A 261 7.94 -22.28 7.88
C LYS A 261 9.29 -22.01 8.53
N SER A 262 9.89 -23.06 9.07
CA SER A 262 11.25 -22.99 9.61
C SER A 262 12.27 -23.26 8.50
N GLN A 263 13.47 -22.71 8.66
CA GLN A 263 14.58 -22.87 7.72
C GLN A 263 14.98 -24.34 7.51
N ASN A 264 14.87 -25.17 8.55
CA ASN A 264 15.33 -26.56 8.55
C ASN A 264 14.23 -27.58 8.21
N SER A 265 13.01 -27.13 7.90
CA SER A 265 11.88 -28.03 7.63
C SER A 265 11.17 -27.65 6.34
N SER A 266 10.83 -28.66 5.54
CA SER A 266 9.91 -28.49 4.42
C SER A 266 8.45 -28.37 4.86
N TYR A 267 8.14 -28.69 6.13
CA TYR A 267 6.81 -28.60 6.69
C TYR A 267 6.41 -27.15 6.98
N ILE A 268 5.27 -26.74 6.44
CA ILE A 268 4.62 -25.47 6.77
C ILE A 268 3.61 -25.76 7.88
N THR A 269 3.77 -25.14 9.04
CA THR A 269 2.84 -25.23 10.16
C THR A 269 1.73 -24.19 9.99
N PRO A 270 0.50 -24.59 9.60
CA PRO A 270 -0.64 -23.67 9.50
C PRO A 270 -1.10 -23.21 10.90
N LEU A 271 -1.75 -22.05 10.98
CA LEU A 271 -2.24 -21.52 12.27
C LEU A 271 -3.26 -22.45 12.94
N SER A 272 -4.01 -23.25 12.19
CA SER A 272 -4.95 -24.27 12.71
C SER A 272 -4.30 -25.29 13.65
N GLU A 273 -2.99 -25.51 13.57
CA GLU A 273 -2.25 -26.37 14.50
C GLU A 273 -1.86 -25.68 15.81
N LYS A 274 -2.12 -24.37 15.95
CA LYS A 274 -1.77 -23.56 17.13
C LYS A 274 -3.02 -22.98 17.78
N PRO A 275 -3.85 -23.79 18.47
CA PRO A 275 -5.13 -23.34 19.03
C PRO A 275 -5.01 -22.24 20.08
N GLU A 276 -3.91 -22.22 20.85
CA GLU A 276 -3.66 -21.14 21.82
C GLU A 276 -3.38 -19.80 21.12
N PHE A 277 -2.58 -19.82 20.06
CA PHE A 277 -2.33 -18.65 19.23
C PHE A 277 -3.63 -18.11 18.62
N ILE A 278 -4.48 -18.97 18.06
CA ILE A 278 -5.80 -18.58 17.53
C ILE A 278 -6.62 -17.86 18.60
N LYS A 279 -6.71 -18.42 19.82
CA LYS A 279 -7.44 -17.79 20.94
C LYS A 279 -6.89 -16.40 21.25
N THR A 280 -5.56 -16.25 21.23
CA THR A 280 -4.89 -14.97 21.46
C THR A 280 -5.20 -13.97 20.36
N ILE A 281 -5.11 -14.33 19.08
CA ILE A 281 -5.46 -13.41 17.98
C ILE A 281 -6.92 -12.99 18.03
N LYS A 282 -7.84 -13.92 18.28
CA LYS A 282 -9.27 -13.59 18.44
C LYS A 282 -9.51 -12.65 19.62
N TYR A 283 -8.72 -12.78 20.69
CA TYR A 283 -8.75 -11.85 21.81
C TYR A 283 -8.23 -10.46 21.41
N MET A 284 -7.11 -10.38 20.68
CA MET A 284 -6.59 -9.10 20.16
C MET A 284 -7.61 -8.41 19.24
N GLN A 285 -8.33 -9.15 18.38
CA GLN A 285 -9.40 -8.59 17.54
C GLN A 285 -10.51 -7.93 18.38
N LYS A 286 -10.92 -8.58 19.48
CA LYS A 286 -11.92 -8.04 20.42
C LYS A 286 -11.45 -6.77 21.12
N LEU A 287 -10.13 -6.63 21.32
CA LEU A 287 -9.50 -5.48 21.97
C LEU A 287 -9.15 -4.33 21.00
N GLY A 288 -9.69 -4.33 19.77
CA GLY A 288 -9.46 -3.26 18.81
C GLY A 288 -8.53 -3.63 17.65
N GLY A 289 -7.89 -4.80 17.70
CA GLY A 289 -7.05 -5.30 16.60
C GLY A 289 -7.84 -5.53 15.32
N SER A 290 -7.25 -5.14 14.19
CA SER A 290 -7.75 -5.41 12.84
C SER A 290 -6.71 -6.22 12.08
N ILE A 291 -7.12 -7.27 11.37
CA ILE A 291 -6.17 -8.16 10.70
C ILE A 291 -5.84 -7.60 9.31
N ILE A 292 -4.55 -7.57 8.99
CA ILE A 292 -4.02 -7.39 7.65
C ILE A 292 -3.32 -8.69 7.28
N LEU A 293 -3.57 -9.21 6.10
CA LEU A 293 -2.87 -10.41 5.65
C LEU A 293 -1.46 -10.03 5.16
N HIS A 294 -0.44 -10.66 5.75
CA HIS A 294 0.98 -10.40 5.47
C HIS A 294 1.62 -11.55 4.69
N GLY A 295 1.06 -11.86 3.53
CA GLY A 295 1.36 -13.10 2.79
C GLY A 295 0.79 -14.37 3.47
N TYR A 296 1.18 -15.55 2.98
CA TYR A 296 0.77 -16.83 3.58
C TYR A 296 1.82 -17.37 4.56
N ALA A 297 3.09 -17.38 4.16
CA ALA A 297 4.20 -17.91 4.96
C ALA A 297 5.43 -17.01 4.94
N HIS A 298 5.33 -15.83 4.30
CA HIS A 298 6.38 -14.82 4.18
C HIS A 298 7.59 -15.30 3.36
N GLN A 299 7.34 -16.16 2.37
CA GLN A 299 8.41 -16.83 1.59
C GLN A 299 7.95 -17.26 0.20
N ALA A 300 8.77 -16.98 -0.81
CA ALA A 300 8.64 -17.46 -2.18
C ALA A 300 9.26 -18.86 -2.32
N PHE A 301 10.48 -19.02 -1.80
CA PHE A 301 11.29 -20.23 -1.93
C PHE A 301 11.50 -20.92 -0.57
N GLY A 302 12.16 -22.08 -0.55
CA GLY A 302 12.55 -22.76 0.70
C GLY A 302 13.94 -22.35 1.16
N GLY A 303 14.16 -22.30 2.47
CA GLY A 303 15.48 -22.03 3.07
C GLY A 303 15.56 -20.73 3.89
N GLU A 304 14.53 -19.89 3.85
CA GLU A 304 14.41 -18.69 4.70
C GLU A 304 13.60 -19.01 5.97
N LEU A 305 13.62 -18.14 6.99
CA LEU A 305 12.66 -18.17 8.09
C LEU A 305 11.44 -17.29 7.78
N THR A 306 10.26 -17.67 8.27
CA THR A 306 9.06 -16.82 8.17
C THR A 306 9.29 -15.50 8.92
N GLY A 307 9.05 -14.37 8.24
CA GLY A 307 9.34 -13.02 8.74
C GLY A 307 10.62 -12.42 8.16
N GLU A 308 11.46 -13.23 7.49
CA GLU A 308 12.73 -12.77 6.92
C GLU A 308 12.73 -12.80 5.38
N GLY A 309 11.94 -13.68 4.76
CA GLY A 309 11.94 -13.90 3.32
C GLY A 309 11.06 -12.96 2.50
N PHE A 310 11.16 -13.08 1.18
CA PHE A 310 10.29 -12.36 0.24
C PHE A 310 9.28 -13.34 -0.36
N GLU A 311 7.98 -13.02 -0.32
CA GLU A 311 6.93 -13.91 -0.85
C GLU A 311 6.54 -13.65 -2.32
N PHE A 312 6.69 -12.40 -2.78
CA PHE A 312 6.24 -11.94 -4.09
C PHE A 312 7.36 -11.26 -4.91
N TRP A 313 8.60 -11.37 -4.45
CA TRP A 313 9.80 -10.82 -5.06
C TRP A 313 10.97 -11.79 -4.93
N ASP A 314 11.89 -11.80 -5.89
CA ASP A 314 13.16 -12.52 -5.78
C ASP A 314 14.18 -11.62 -5.10
N GLY A 315 14.25 -11.67 -3.77
CA GLY A 315 15.18 -10.87 -2.98
C GLY A 315 16.66 -11.21 -3.18
N ILE A 316 16.98 -12.37 -3.77
CA ILE A 316 18.37 -12.78 -4.03
C ILE A 316 18.90 -12.11 -5.29
N ASN A 317 18.10 -12.13 -6.35
CA ASN A 317 18.47 -11.56 -7.66
C ASN A 317 17.92 -10.15 -7.88
N ASP A 318 17.25 -9.60 -6.88
CA ASP A 318 16.56 -8.31 -6.87
C ASP A 318 15.69 -8.05 -8.10
N LYS A 319 14.75 -8.96 -8.37
CA LYS A 319 13.90 -8.91 -9.56
C LYS A 319 12.51 -9.54 -9.32
N PRO A 320 11.55 -9.36 -10.23
CA PRO A 320 10.29 -10.08 -10.17
C PRO A 320 10.50 -11.60 -10.19
N LEU A 321 9.68 -12.33 -9.43
CA LEU A 321 9.72 -13.79 -9.43
C LEU A 321 9.55 -14.35 -10.85
N SER A 322 10.41 -15.29 -11.23
CA SER A 322 10.38 -15.94 -12.56
C SER A 322 9.35 -17.08 -12.61
N LEU A 323 8.08 -16.76 -12.33
CA LEU A 323 6.94 -17.68 -12.35
C LEU A 323 5.67 -16.94 -12.81
N ASP A 324 4.57 -17.68 -12.99
CA ASP A 324 3.25 -17.08 -13.20
C ASP A 324 2.79 -16.37 -11.92
N ILE A 325 3.02 -15.06 -11.86
CA ILE A 325 2.71 -14.23 -10.70
C ILE A 325 1.21 -14.21 -10.36
N GLU A 326 0.33 -14.35 -11.36
CA GLU A 326 -1.11 -14.35 -11.11
C GLU A 326 -1.55 -15.63 -10.41
N ASN A 327 -1.10 -16.79 -10.92
CA ASN A 327 -1.38 -18.08 -10.29
C ASN A 327 -0.70 -18.20 -8.92
N TRP A 328 0.54 -17.71 -8.79
CA TRP A 328 1.26 -17.69 -7.51
C TRP A 328 0.51 -16.88 -6.47
N ILE A 329 0.14 -15.64 -6.80
CA ILE A 329 -0.66 -14.78 -5.95
C ILE A 329 -1.96 -15.52 -5.61
N TYR A 330 -2.80 -15.85 -6.58
CA TYR A 330 -4.09 -16.52 -6.35
C TYR A 330 -4.01 -17.68 -5.34
N LYS A 331 -3.00 -18.54 -5.47
CA LYS A 331 -2.76 -19.66 -4.54
C LYS A 331 -2.38 -19.19 -3.14
N ARG A 332 -1.39 -18.31 -3.00
CA ARG A 332 -0.87 -17.87 -1.70
C ARG A 332 -1.92 -17.11 -0.89
N ILE A 333 -2.59 -16.13 -1.51
CA ILE A 333 -3.61 -15.35 -0.80
C ILE A 333 -4.85 -16.19 -0.53
N GLY A 334 -5.20 -17.11 -1.44
CA GLY A 334 -6.24 -18.09 -1.20
C GLY A 334 -5.99 -18.95 0.04
N LEU A 335 -4.79 -19.52 0.16
CA LEU A 335 -4.38 -20.27 1.35
C LEU A 335 -4.44 -19.41 2.61
N GLY A 336 -3.91 -18.18 2.56
CA GLY A 336 -3.93 -17.28 3.71
C GLY A 336 -5.32 -16.86 4.16
N ILE A 337 -6.18 -16.45 3.23
CA ILE A 337 -7.58 -16.06 3.51
C ILE A 337 -8.35 -17.26 4.08
N GLN A 338 -8.27 -18.43 3.44
CA GLN A 338 -8.98 -19.62 3.89
C GLN A 338 -8.55 -20.05 5.30
N GLU A 339 -7.24 -20.05 5.57
CA GLU A 339 -6.69 -20.45 6.85
C GLU A 339 -7.11 -19.49 7.97
N CYS A 340 -7.12 -18.19 7.71
CA CYS A 340 -7.65 -17.19 8.64
C CYS A 340 -9.16 -17.39 8.91
N VAL A 341 -9.98 -17.44 7.85
CA VAL A 341 -11.45 -17.42 7.98
C VAL A 341 -11.99 -18.67 8.68
N LYS A 342 -11.44 -19.86 8.38
CA LYS A 342 -11.81 -21.12 9.05
C LYS A 342 -11.61 -21.07 10.57
N ASN A 343 -10.68 -20.24 11.03
CA ASN A 343 -10.34 -20.10 12.44
C ASN A 343 -10.95 -18.84 13.09
N GLY A 344 -11.81 -18.10 12.37
CA GLY A 344 -12.47 -16.89 12.88
C GLY A 344 -11.55 -15.68 12.98
N ILE A 345 -10.55 -15.60 12.09
CA ILE A 345 -9.62 -14.49 11.91
C ILE A 345 -9.94 -13.86 10.56
N TYR A 346 -10.13 -12.55 10.50
CA TYR A 346 -10.75 -11.90 9.32
C TYR A 346 -9.89 -10.76 8.78
N PRO A 347 -9.04 -11.03 7.76
CA PRO A 347 -8.26 -10.00 7.09
C PRO A 347 -9.17 -8.93 6.44
N LEU A 348 -8.79 -7.66 6.58
CA LEU A 348 -9.48 -6.50 5.99
C LEU A 348 -8.65 -5.75 4.96
N ALA A 349 -7.33 -5.94 4.99
CA ALA A 349 -6.39 -5.36 4.06
C ALA A 349 -5.26 -6.36 3.77
N PHE A 350 -4.41 -6.02 2.81
CA PHE A 350 -3.20 -6.75 2.50
C PHE A 350 -1.98 -5.87 2.69
N GLU A 351 -0.87 -6.48 3.06
CA GLU A 351 0.45 -5.85 3.04
C GLU A 351 1.46 -6.93 2.64
N ALA A 352 2.33 -6.60 1.70
CA ALA A 352 3.26 -7.58 1.16
C ALA A 352 4.48 -7.71 2.08
N PRO A 353 4.98 -8.93 2.35
CA PRO A 353 6.30 -9.13 2.95
C PRO A 353 7.37 -8.19 2.37
N HIS A 354 8.00 -7.40 3.25
CA HIS A 354 9.00 -6.38 2.91
C HIS A 354 8.55 -5.33 1.88
N TYR A 355 7.24 -5.13 1.74
CA TYR A 355 6.62 -4.28 0.72
C TYR A 355 6.95 -4.64 -0.72
N ALA A 356 7.44 -5.85 -0.98
CA ALA A 356 8.05 -6.21 -2.25
C ALA A 356 7.10 -6.99 -3.15
N VAL A 357 6.63 -6.33 -4.20
CA VAL A 357 5.75 -6.91 -5.23
C VAL A 357 6.04 -6.22 -6.56
N SER A 358 5.99 -6.96 -7.65
CA SER A 358 6.05 -6.36 -8.99
C SER A 358 4.79 -5.53 -9.31
N GLN A 359 4.89 -4.61 -10.27
CA GLN A 359 3.76 -3.80 -10.75
C GLN A 359 2.58 -4.68 -11.19
N ARG A 360 2.90 -5.77 -11.90
CA ARG A 360 1.90 -6.77 -12.29
C ARG A 360 1.26 -7.45 -11.08
N GLY A 361 2.05 -7.76 -10.05
CA GLY A 361 1.57 -8.39 -8.83
C GLY A 361 0.58 -7.50 -8.05
N TYR A 362 0.84 -6.19 -7.94
CA TYR A 362 -0.11 -5.25 -7.35
C TYR A 362 -1.46 -5.25 -8.08
N LYS A 363 -1.46 -5.22 -9.42
CA LYS A 363 -2.69 -5.33 -10.23
C LYS A 363 -3.46 -6.63 -9.99
N VAL A 364 -2.78 -7.74 -9.68
CA VAL A 364 -3.45 -9.00 -9.30
C VAL A 364 -4.03 -8.89 -7.88
N LEU A 365 -3.26 -8.39 -6.91
CA LEU A 365 -3.69 -8.24 -5.51
C LEU A 365 -4.94 -7.36 -5.39
N LYS A 366 -5.02 -6.29 -6.17
CA LYS A 366 -6.18 -5.38 -6.25
C LYS A 366 -7.50 -6.11 -6.57
N LYS A 367 -7.46 -7.27 -7.24
CA LYS A 367 -8.66 -8.10 -7.50
C LYS A 367 -9.24 -8.73 -6.23
N TYR A 368 -8.42 -8.95 -5.21
CA TYR A 368 -8.77 -9.69 -3.99
C TYR A 368 -8.91 -8.80 -2.75
N PHE A 369 -8.25 -7.63 -2.74
CA PHE A 369 -8.26 -6.69 -1.62
C PHE A 369 -8.61 -5.28 -2.09
N SER A 370 -9.55 -4.63 -1.40
CA SER A 370 -9.81 -3.21 -1.57
C SER A 370 -8.70 -2.31 -1.02
N THR A 371 -7.96 -2.82 -0.04
CA THR A 371 -7.11 -1.97 0.80
C THR A 371 -5.73 -2.61 0.92
N TYR A 372 -4.71 -1.84 0.58
CA TYR A 372 -3.31 -2.16 0.79
C TYR A 372 -2.72 -1.22 1.85
N CYS A 373 -1.82 -1.71 2.70
CA CYS A 373 -1.14 -0.93 3.72
C CYS A 373 0.38 -1.10 3.60
N GLY A 374 1.19 -0.05 3.75
CA GLY A 374 2.67 -0.16 3.72
C GLY A 374 3.34 0.83 2.77
N HIS A 375 4.35 0.38 2.03
CA HIS A 375 5.00 1.15 0.96
C HIS A 375 4.62 0.60 -0.44
N ILE A 376 4.86 1.40 -1.48
CA ILE A 376 4.76 0.95 -2.88
C ILE A 376 6.16 0.68 -3.39
N GLN A 377 6.45 -0.55 -3.82
CA GLN A 377 7.60 -0.82 -4.68
C GLN A 377 7.30 -0.26 -6.07
N THR A 378 8.05 0.73 -6.53
CA THR A 378 7.69 1.49 -7.74
C THR A 378 8.29 0.92 -9.02
N SER A 379 9.23 -0.03 -8.89
CA SER A 379 10.02 -0.56 -10.00
C SER A 379 10.08 -2.08 -10.02
N ASP A 380 10.08 -2.63 -11.24
CA ASP A 380 10.36 -4.03 -11.53
C ASP A 380 11.84 -4.27 -11.87
N GLN A 381 12.68 -3.23 -11.90
CA GLN A 381 14.12 -3.34 -12.19
C GLN A 381 14.99 -3.60 -10.95
N GLY A 382 14.42 -3.45 -9.77
CA GLY A 382 15.09 -3.64 -8.49
C GLY A 382 14.21 -3.16 -7.34
N PHE A 383 14.53 -3.58 -6.12
CA PHE A 383 13.79 -3.20 -4.93
C PHE A 383 13.99 -1.71 -4.63
N ALA A 384 12.92 -0.95 -4.81
CA ALA A 384 12.86 0.47 -4.48
C ALA A 384 11.45 0.83 -4.07
N THR A 385 11.30 1.27 -2.81
CA THR A 385 10.00 1.61 -2.25
C THR A 385 9.83 3.11 -2.07
N THR A 386 8.60 3.57 -2.19
CA THR A 386 8.18 4.95 -1.93
C THR A 386 7.11 4.95 -0.86
N SER A 387 7.26 5.83 0.14
CA SER A 387 6.25 6.12 1.15
C SER A 387 5.52 7.42 0.79
N TYR A 388 4.23 7.47 1.14
CA TYR A 388 3.34 8.58 0.81
C TYR A 388 2.85 9.26 2.09
N PRO A 389 2.49 10.55 2.05
CA PRO A 389 2.07 11.26 3.25
C PRO A 389 0.56 11.16 3.54
N TYR A 390 -0.22 10.52 2.66
CA TYR A 390 -1.68 10.42 2.76
C TYR A 390 -2.21 9.15 2.08
N ILE A 391 -3.50 8.88 2.27
CA ILE A 391 -4.19 7.75 1.62
C ILE A 391 -4.36 8.04 0.13
N LEU A 392 -4.09 7.04 -0.71
CA LEU A 392 -4.33 7.08 -2.16
C LEU A 392 -5.59 6.28 -2.48
N TYR A 393 -6.35 6.74 -3.47
CA TYR A 393 -7.61 6.14 -3.88
C TYR A 393 -7.63 5.91 -5.38
N ASP A 394 -8.23 4.79 -5.79
CA ASP A 394 -8.52 4.44 -7.19
C ASP A 394 -7.36 4.70 -8.17
N THR A 395 -6.12 4.41 -7.74
CA THR A 395 -4.94 4.45 -8.60
C THR A 395 -4.92 3.26 -9.55
N GLU A 396 -3.95 3.17 -10.46
CA GLU A 396 -3.81 1.98 -11.30
C GLU A 396 -3.60 0.72 -10.44
N LEU A 397 -2.79 0.83 -9.38
CA LEU A 397 -2.32 -0.28 -8.57
C LEU A 397 -3.24 -0.63 -7.40
N PHE A 398 -4.00 0.33 -6.87
CA PHE A 398 -4.79 0.14 -5.64
C PHE A 398 -6.22 0.69 -5.75
N HIS A 399 -7.13 0.15 -4.95
CA HIS A 399 -8.42 0.80 -4.69
C HIS A 399 -8.28 1.80 -3.53
N LYS A 400 -7.62 1.38 -2.46
CA LYS A 400 -7.19 2.22 -1.33
C LYS A 400 -5.79 1.81 -0.91
N PHE A 401 -4.89 2.77 -0.73
CA PHE A 401 -3.54 2.56 -0.20
C PHE A 401 -3.34 3.39 1.06
N ILE A 402 -3.00 2.74 2.17
CA ILE A 402 -2.71 3.37 3.46
C ILE A 402 -1.19 3.38 3.68
N PRO A 403 -0.54 4.55 3.74
CA PRO A 403 0.92 4.61 3.85
C PRO A 403 1.42 4.27 5.26
N GLU A 404 2.48 3.46 5.32
CA GLU A 404 3.41 3.45 6.45
C GLU A 404 4.56 4.41 6.13
N ASN A 405 4.93 5.29 7.06
CA ASN A 405 5.87 6.39 6.79
C ASN A 405 6.56 6.96 8.04
N LEU A 406 6.37 6.33 9.21
CA LEU A 406 7.04 6.72 10.45
C LEU A 406 8.20 5.77 10.76
N GLY A 407 8.22 4.57 10.19
CA GLY A 407 9.22 3.54 10.39
C GLY A 407 8.85 2.57 11.52
N TYR A 408 9.88 2.04 12.16
CA TYR A 408 9.75 1.02 13.20
C TYR A 408 10.83 1.14 14.28
N VAL A 409 10.63 0.39 15.36
CA VAL A 409 11.62 0.26 16.43
C VAL A 409 12.74 -0.67 15.98
N ASP A 410 13.88 -0.10 15.61
CA ASP A 410 15.12 -0.86 15.40
C ASP A 410 15.84 -1.04 16.75
N PRO A 411 15.95 -2.26 17.29
CA PRO A 411 16.58 -2.49 18.59
C PRO A 411 18.07 -2.16 18.62
N ASN A 412 18.72 -2.07 17.44
CA ASN A 412 20.14 -1.73 17.35
C ASN A 412 20.38 -0.22 17.24
N ASN A 413 19.32 0.57 17.05
CA ASN A 413 19.40 2.02 16.94
C ASN A 413 18.89 2.71 18.22
N PRO A 414 19.79 3.26 19.08
CA PRO A 414 19.37 3.95 20.30
C PRO A 414 18.56 5.22 20.03
N LEU A 415 18.57 5.75 18.80
CA LEU A 415 17.83 6.94 18.39
C LEU A 415 16.48 6.62 17.72
N THR A 416 16.07 5.34 17.65
CA THR A 416 14.88 4.91 16.90
C THR A 416 13.60 5.70 17.24
N ILE A 417 13.38 6.05 18.52
CA ILE A 417 12.23 6.86 18.92
C ILE A 417 12.33 8.30 18.40
N ASN A 418 13.53 8.89 18.40
CA ASN A 418 13.77 10.21 17.81
C ASN A 418 13.59 10.18 16.29
N ASP A 419 14.00 9.10 15.62
CA ASP A 419 13.81 8.96 14.18
C ASP A 419 12.34 8.86 13.80
N ILE A 420 11.54 8.09 14.55
CA ILE A 420 10.08 8.03 14.38
C ILE A 420 9.46 9.42 14.58
N LYS A 421 9.90 10.16 15.62
CA LYS A 421 9.44 11.53 15.86
C LYS A 421 9.81 12.46 14.70
N ASN A 422 11.05 12.40 14.22
CA ASN A 422 11.51 13.21 13.08
C ASN A 422 10.73 12.89 11.80
N ASN A 423 10.40 11.61 11.56
CA ASN A 423 9.55 11.21 10.45
C ASN A 423 8.14 11.77 10.59
N PHE A 424 7.56 11.73 11.80
CA PHE A 424 6.27 12.35 12.09
C PHE A 424 6.30 13.88 11.84
N GLU A 425 7.35 14.58 12.26
CA GLU A 425 7.52 16.02 12.01
C GLU A 425 7.57 16.36 10.52
N LYS A 426 8.16 15.49 9.70
CA LYS A 426 8.21 15.60 8.23
C LYS A 426 6.85 15.32 7.60
N VAL A 427 6.17 14.23 7.96
CA VAL A 427 4.84 13.87 7.40
C VAL A 427 3.78 14.90 7.79
N SER A 428 3.84 15.42 9.02
CA SER A 428 2.86 16.39 9.56
C SER A 428 2.87 17.76 8.88
N ILE A 429 3.78 18.03 7.93
CA ILE A 429 3.69 19.24 7.10
C ILE A 429 2.55 19.18 6.09
N VAL A 430 2.11 17.96 5.74
CA VAL A 430 1.09 17.72 4.73
C VAL A 430 -0.28 17.82 5.36
N ARG A 431 -1.15 18.66 4.79
CA ARG A 431 -2.54 18.79 5.24
C ARG A 431 -3.26 17.45 5.06
N GLY A 432 -4.00 17.03 6.09
CA GLY A 432 -4.76 15.78 6.05
C GLY A 432 -3.91 14.50 5.97
N PHE A 433 -2.67 14.55 6.45
CA PHE A 433 -1.77 13.41 6.38
C PHE A 433 -2.33 12.14 7.07
N THR A 434 -1.95 10.98 6.55
CA THR A 434 -2.10 9.70 7.25
C THR A 434 -0.71 9.14 7.49
N ALA A 435 -0.44 8.73 8.73
CA ALA A 435 0.87 8.23 9.11
C ALA A 435 0.80 6.92 9.90
N GLY A 436 1.80 6.07 9.71
CA GLY A 436 1.82 4.72 10.29
C GLY A 436 3.19 4.37 10.81
N VAL A 437 3.21 3.73 11.99
CA VAL A 437 4.40 3.11 12.59
C VAL A 437 4.12 1.63 12.80
N PHE A 438 5.14 0.79 12.64
CA PHE A 438 5.02 -0.62 13.01
C PHE A 438 5.93 -1.04 14.17
N PHE A 439 5.50 -2.05 14.91
CA PHE A 439 6.17 -2.57 16.10
C PHE A 439 6.21 -4.10 16.06
N HIS A 440 7.40 -4.68 16.21
CA HIS A 440 7.54 -6.12 16.29
C HIS A 440 7.23 -6.65 17.70
N PRO A 441 6.38 -7.67 17.85
CA PRO A 441 5.88 -8.12 19.15
C PRO A 441 6.94 -8.78 20.05
N TYR A 442 8.10 -9.14 19.51
CA TYR A 442 9.19 -9.72 20.28
C TYR A 442 9.99 -8.67 21.09
N LEU A 443 9.91 -7.39 20.70
CA LEU A 443 10.60 -6.28 21.33
C LEU A 443 10.02 -5.94 22.71
N ASP A 444 10.76 -5.15 23.49
CA ASP A 444 10.30 -4.64 24.78
C ASP A 444 9.13 -3.67 24.57
N ILE A 445 7.99 -3.96 25.22
CA ILE A 445 6.77 -3.16 25.11
C ILE A 445 6.98 -1.70 25.55
N LYS A 446 8.05 -1.37 26.31
CA LYS A 446 8.35 0.03 26.67
C LYS A 446 8.45 0.95 25.45
N TYR A 447 9.04 0.48 24.34
CA TYR A 447 9.18 1.29 23.13
C TYR A 447 7.81 1.58 22.51
N LEU A 448 6.93 0.58 22.48
CA LEU A 448 5.54 0.78 22.04
C LEU A 448 4.82 1.80 22.92
N LYS A 449 5.04 1.76 24.25
CA LYS A 449 4.44 2.72 25.17
C LYS A 449 4.92 4.15 24.89
N GLU A 450 6.21 4.34 24.68
CA GLU A 450 6.78 5.66 24.34
C GLU A 450 6.21 6.21 23.02
N ILE A 451 6.10 5.37 21.99
CA ILE A 451 5.49 5.73 20.70
C ILE A 451 4.02 6.13 20.88
N VAL A 452 3.25 5.35 21.64
CA VAL A 452 1.83 5.64 21.89
C VAL A 452 1.66 6.96 22.63
N GLU A 453 2.43 7.22 23.68
CA GLU A 453 2.33 8.48 24.42
C GLU A 453 2.73 9.68 23.54
N MET A 454 3.79 9.55 22.73
CA MET A 454 4.20 10.58 21.77
C MET A 454 3.09 10.88 20.75
N LEU A 455 2.51 9.85 20.11
CA LEU A 455 1.43 10.06 19.12
C LEU A 455 0.18 10.65 19.78
N LYS A 456 -0.13 10.26 21.03
CA LYS A 456 -1.28 10.82 21.76
C LYS A 456 -1.07 12.29 22.16
N SER A 457 0.16 12.73 22.43
CA SER A 457 0.42 14.14 22.78
C SER A 457 0.14 15.11 21.64
N GLU A 458 0.13 14.63 20.40
CA GLU A 458 -0.17 15.43 19.19
C GLU A 458 -1.68 15.67 19.00
N ASN A 459 -2.55 15.04 19.80
CA ASN A 459 -4.01 15.15 19.72
C ASN A 459 -4.58 14.80 18.33
N ILE A 460 -4.02 13.76 17.71
CA ILE A 460 -4.44 13.25 16.39
C ILE A 460 -5.32 12.00 16.57
N GLU A 461 -6.26 11.82 15.66
CA GLU A 461 -7.13 10.64 15.63
C GLU A 461 -6.34 9.38 15.27
N PHE A 462 -6.55 8.29 16.02
CA PHE A 462 -6.02 6.98 15.66
C PHE A 462 -6.95 6.31 14.63
N TYR A 463 -6.38 5.94 13.49
CA TYR A 463 -7.06 5.29 12.38
C TYR A 463 -7.52 3.87 12.78
N ASP A 464 -8.81 3.59 12.62
CA ASP A 464 -9.39 2.29 12.88
C ASP A 464 -9.80 1.63 11.56
N LEU A 465 -9.02 0.65 11.12
CA LEU A 465 -9.27 -0.05 9.85
C LEU A 465 -10.67 -0.68 9.79
N LYS A 466 -11.26 -1.11 10.91
CA LYS A 466 -12.62 -1.69 10.93
C LYS A 466 -13.73 -0.68 10.64
N LYS A 467 -13.47 0.62 10.87
CA LYS A 467 -14.45 1.68 10.57
C LYS A 467 -14.53 2.01 9.09
N GLU A 468 -13.50 1.62 8.36
CA GLU A 468 -13.32 1.95 6.97
C GLU A 468 -14.06 0.95 6.08
N ASP A 469 -14.51 1.44 4.93
CA ASP A 469 -15.06 0.60 3.87
C ASP A 469 -13.93 -0.24 3.26
N ASN A 470 -13.86 -1.50 3.67
CA ASN A 470 -12.93 -2.48 3.13
C ASN A 470 -13.68 -3.73 2.67
N TRP A 471 -13.13 -4.40 1.66
CA TRP A 471 -13.55 -5.73 1.24
C TRP A 471 -12.38 -6.62 0.89
N VAL A 472 -12.52 -7.92 1.20
CA VAL A 472 -11.62 -9.00 0.78
C VAL A 472 -12.47 -10.08 0.12
N LYS A 473 -12.11 -10.47 -1.10
CA LYS A 473 -12.86 -11.44 -1.90
C LYS A 473 -11.94 -12.52 -2.42
N TRP A 474 -12.33 -13.78 -2.23
CA TRP A 474 -11.67 -14.92 -2.86
C TRP A 474 -12.64 -16.10 -2.96
N ASN A 475 -12.95 -16.53 -4.19
CA ASN A 475 -13.95 -17.57 -4.46
C ASN A 475 -15.29 -17.32 -3.74
N ASN A 476 -15.64 -18.18 -2.78
CA ASN A 476 -16.87 -18.10 -1.99
C ASN A 476 -16.68 -17.42 -0.62
N ILE A 477 -15.56 -16.71 -0.42
CA ILE A 477 -15.27 -15.93 0.77
C ILE A 477 -15.41 -14.46 0.42
N ASN A 478 -16.28 -13.75 1.15
CA ASN A 478 -16.36 -12.30 1.12
C ASN A 478 -16.30 -11.76 2.55
N ILE A 479 -15.31 -10.92 2.84
CA ILE A 479 -15.15 -10.23 4.12
C ILE A 479 -15.34 -8.75 3.84
N MET A 480 -16.16 -8.08 4.64
CA MET A 480 -16.38 -6.64 4.53
C MET A 480 -16.27 -5.99 5.90
N SER A 481 -15.74 -4.78 5.96
CA SER A 481 -15.85 -3.92 7.15
C SER A 481 -16.46 -2.58 6.80
N LYS A 482 -17.20 -2.01 7.74
CA LYS A 482 -17.71 -0.64 7.73
C LYS A 482 -18.18 -0.27 9.13
N ASN A 483 -17.99 0.98 9.55
CA ASN A 483 -18.52 1.51 10.82
C ASN A 483 -18.11 0.71 12.09
N GLY A 484 -17.01 -0.05 12.03
CA GLY A 484 -16.49 -0.84 13.14
C GLY A 484 -17.00 -2.28 13.17
N GLU A 485 -17.87 -2.66 12.22
CA GLU A 485 -18.42 -4.01 12.09
C GLU A 485 -17.70 -4.78 10.99
N ILE A 486 -17.57 -6.10 11.17
CA ILE A 486 -17.04 -7.03 10.17
C ILE A 486 -18.15 -8.01 9.80
N CYS A 487 -18.50 -8.05 8.52
CA CYS A 487 -19.41 -9.05 7.95
C CYS A 487 -18.62 -10.08 7.15
N VAL A 488 -18.93 -11.35 7.36
CA VAL A 488 -18.26 -12.46 6.68
C VAL A 488 -19.31 -13.35 6.04
N ASP A 489 -19.26 -13.44 4.72
CA ASP A 489 -19.99 -14.45 3.96
C ASP A 489 -19.03 -15.58 3.62
N TYR A 490 -19.23 -16.71 4.31
CA TYR A 490 -18.46 -17.93 4.13
C TYR A 490 -19.33 -19.14 4.51
N SER A 491 -19.60 -19.99 3.52
CA SER A 491 -20.13 -21.33 3.75
C SER A 491 -19.02 -22.36 3.55
N GLU A 492 -18.74 -23.20 4.55
CA GLU A 492 -17.89 -24.37 4.33
C GLU A 492 -18.51 -25.24 3.23
N ASN A 493 -17.78 -25.42 2.13
CA ASN A 493 -18.22 -26.30 1.05
C ASN A 493 -18.27 -27.75 1.59
N SER A 494 -19.47 -28.26 1.85
CA SER A 494 -19.73 -29.62 2.36
C SER A 494 -19.10 -30.74 1.51
N LYS A 495 -18.79 -30.46 0.23
CA LYS A 495 -18.12 -31.40 -0.68
C LYS A 495 -16.66 -31.69 -0.29
N ASP A 496 -15.88 -30.70 0.13
CA ASP A 496 -14.45 -30.92 0.46
C ASP A 496 -14.31 -31.76 1.74
N ASP A 497 -15.20 -31.55 2.70
CA ASP A 497 -15.26 -32.33 3.94
C ASP A 497 -15.71 -33.79 3.68
N SER A 498 -16.62 -34.00 2.71
CA SER A 498 -17.03 -35.34 2.28
C SER A 498 -15.90 -36.12 1.58
N ILE A 499 -15.09 -35.45 0.76
CA ILE A 499 -13.95 -36.05 0.07
C ILE A 499 -12.85 -36.39 1.07
N LYS A 500 -12.51 -35.48 2.00
CA LYS A 500 -11.54 -35.74 3.08
C LYS A 500 -11.97 -36.89 3.99
N LYS A 501 -13.25 -36.95 4.38
CA LYS A 501 -13.80 -38.07 5.15
C LYS A 501 -13.75 -39.39 4.37
N GLY A 502 -14.04 -39.35 3.07
CA GLY A 502 -13.91 -40.50 2.16
C GLY A 502 -12.47 -41.01 2.05
N PHE A 503 -11.51 -40.11 1.89
CA PHE A 503 -10.09 -40.42 1.80
C PHE A 503 -9.53 -41.01 3.10
N ALA A 504 -9.88 -40.40 4.25
CA ALA A 504 -9.50 -40.92 5.57
C ALA A 504 -10.10 -42.30 5.85
N LYS A 505 -11.32 -42.56 5.41
CA LYS A 505 -11.95 -43.89 5.48
C LYS A 505 -11.23 -44.89 4.58
N GLY A 506 -10.84 -44.49 3.36
CA GLY A 506 -10.03 -45.30 2.44
C GLY A 506 -8.67 -45.69 3.03
N ILE A 507 -7.96 -44.75 3.66
CA ILE A 507 -6.69 -45.01 4.34
C ILE A 507 -6.86 -46.01 5.49
N LYS A 508 -7.90 -45.85 6.33
CA LYS A 508 -8.18 -46.82 7.40
C LYS A 508 -8.46 -48.23 6.88
N ILE A 509 -9.22 -48.35 5.78
CA ILE A 509 -9.49 -49.64 5.14
C ILE A 509 -8.20 -50.25 4.61
N LEU A 510 -7.33 -49.46 3.98
CA LEU A 510 -6.04 -49.93 3.46
C LEU A 510 -5.13 -50.43 4.59
N ILE A 511 -5.05 -49.72 5.72
CA ILE A 511 -4.27 -50.14 6.90
C ILE A 511 -4.79 -51.48 7.44
N ILE A 512 -6.12 -51.63 7.59
CA ILE A 512 -6.74 -52.88 8.06
C ILE A 512 -6.43 -54.02 7.09
N PHE A 513 -6.51 -53.78 5.78
CA PHE A 513 -6.18 -54.78 4.75
C PHE A 513 -4.72 -55.22 4.83
N VAL A 514 -3.78 -54.27 4.96
CA VAL A 514 -2.34 -54.56 5.11
C VAL A 514 -2.07 -55.36 6.39
N LEU A 515 -2.70 -55.01 7.51
CA LEU A 515 -2.58 -55.77 8.76
C LEU A 515 -3.12 -57.20 8.62
N PHE A 516 -4.24 -57.37 7.93
CA PHE A 516 -4.85 -58.67 7.66
C PHE A 516 -3.96 -59.57 6.78
N VAL A 517 -3.41 -59.02 5.69
CA VAL A 517 -2.47 -59.75 4.82
C VAL A 517 -1.21 -60.16 5.59
N ASN A 518 -0.65 -59.26 6.42
CA ASN A 518 0.49 -59.59 7.26
C ASN A 518 0.17 -60.68 8.29
N ALA A 519 -1.02 -60.67 8.88
CA ALA A 519 -1.46 -61.72 9.81
C ALA A 519 -1.58 -63.09 9.11
N ILE A 520 -2.07 -63.13 7.87
CA ILE A 520 -2.11 -64.36 7.05
C ILE A 520 -0.70 -64.87 6.78
N PHE A 521 0.21 -63.99 6.35
CA PHE A 521 1.61 -64.36 6.12
C PHE A 521 2.27 -64.92 7.39
N PHE A 522 2.03 -64.28 8.53
CA PHE A 522 2.55 -64.73 9.82
C PHE A 522 1.97 -66.10 10.22
N TYR A 523 0.68 -66.32 9.98
CA TYR A 523 0.04 -67.62 10.20
C TYR A 523 0.62 -68.72 9.31
N ILE A 524 0.85 -68.43 8.02
CA ILE A 524 1.47 -69.36 7.07
C ILE A 524 2.89 -69.71 7.51
N LEU A 525 3.68 -68.72 7.95
CA LEU A 525 5.05 -68.93 8.47
C LEU A 525 5.07 -69.78 9.74
N ILE A 526 4.15 -69.57 10.67
CA ILE A 526 4.03 -70.41 11.88
C ILE A 526 3.66 -71.84 11.49
N LYS A 527 2.74 -72.02 10.54
CA LYS A 527 2.29 -73.34 10.09
C LYS A 527 3.37 -74.08 9.30
N SER A 528 4.15 -73.38 8.46
CA SER A 528 5.28 -73.96 7.74
C SER A 528 6.41 -74.35 8.70
N LYS A 529 6.68 -73.54 9.73
CA LYS A 529 7.65 -73.86 10.78
C LYS A 529 7.20 -75.03 11.66
N LYS A 530 5.91 -75.14 11.99
CA LYS A 530 5.35 -76.32 12.68
C LYS A 530 5.43 -77.59 11.83
N LYS A 531 5.23 -77.49 10.51
CA LYS A 531 5.37 -78.62 9.58
C LYS A 531 6.84 -79.04 9.43
N ALA A 532 7.75 -78.09 9.23
CA ALA A 532 9.19 -78.35 9.17
C ALA A 532 9.75 -78.96 10.48
N ASN A 533 9.27 -78.52 11.65
CA ASN A 533 9.64 -79.12 12.94
C ASN A 533 9.05 -80.54 13.13
N LYS A 534 7.92 -80.85 12.50
CA LYS A 534 7.35 -82.22 12.48
C LYS A 534 8.14 -83.16 11.56
N ASP A 535 8.72 -82.63 10.48
CA ASP A 535 9.55 -83.40 9.56
C ASP A 535 11.01 -83.58 10.07
N LEU A 536 11.45 -82.76 11.06
CA LEU A 536 12.76 -82.85 11.73
C LEU A 536 12.76 -83.71 13.00
N LEU A 537 11.60 -83.89 13.64
CA LEU A 537 11.38 -84.78 14.78
C LEU A 537 10.56 -85.96 14.25
N GLY A 538 11.23 -86.92 13.61
CA GLY A 538 10.55 -88.09 13.04
C GLY A 538 9.68 -88.81 14.07
N ASP A 539 8.42 -89.05 13.71
CA ASP A 539 7.62 -90.17 14.22
C ASP A 539 7.83 -91.39 13.31
#